data_AF-A0A1A6HH14-F1
#
_entry.id   AF-A0A1A6HH14-F1
#
_cell.length_a   1.000
_cell.length_b   1.000
_cell.length_c   1.000
_cell.angle_alpha   90.00
_cell.angle_beta   90.00
_cell.angle_gamma   90.00
#
_symmetry.space_group_name_H-M   'P 1'
#
loop_
_entity.id
_entity.type
_entity.pdbx_description
1 polymer ?
#
loop_
_entity_poly.entity_id
_entity_poly.type
_entity_poly.pdbx_seq_one_letter_code
_entity_poly.pdbx_strand_id
1 'polypeptide(L)'
;MQVLVCQHECVRELATRPGRLSPIENFLPLHYDYLQFAYYRVGEYVKALECAKAYLMFHPDDEDVLDNVDYYESLLDDSVDPESIEAREDLIAFVNRHNHESELIKSAAEGLGFLYSE
;
A
#
# COMPACT_ATOMS: atom_id res chain seq x y z
N MET A 1 -14.36 -20.57 0.72
CA MET A 1 -14.47 -19.24 1.35
C MET A 1 -13.40 -19.01 2.43
N GLN A 2 -13.23 -19.91 3.41
CA GLN A 2 -12.27 -19.71 4.53
C GLN A 2 -10.83 -19.35 4.10
N VAL A 3 -10.26 -20.02 3.10
CA VAL A 3 -8.90 -19.72 2.60
C VAL A 3 -8.83 -18.33 1.95
N LEU A 4 -9.83 -17.97 1.14
CA LEU A 4 -9.90 -16.67 0.46
C LEU A 4 -10.03 -15.53 1.46
N VAL A 5 -10.89 -15.67 2.48
CA VAL A 5 -11.00 -14.70 3.58
C VAL A 5 -9.67 -14.58 4.34
N CYS A 6 -8.99 -15.70 4.61
CA CYS A 6 -7.69 -15.67 5.28
C CYS A 6 -6.63 -14.91 4.47
N GLN A 7 -6.64 -15.03 3.14
CA GLN A 7 -5.73 -14.30 2.25
C GLN A 7 -6.06 -12.81 2.21
N HIS A 8 -7.34 -12.49 2.07
CA HIS A 8 -7.84 -11.12 2.06
C HIS A 8 -7.50 -10.34 3.33
N GLU A 9 -7.68 -11.00 4.49
CA GLU A 9 -7.45 -10.45 5.82
C GLU A 9 -5.98 -10.50 6.28
N CYS A 10 -5.08 -11.03 5.45
CA CYS A 10 -3.69 -11.32 5.83
C CYS A 10 -2.96 -10.11 6.42
N VAL A 11 -3.14 -8.92 5.85
CA VAL A 11 -2.49 -7.69 6.36
C VAL A 11 -2.98 -7.33 7.76
N ARG A 12 -4.28 -7.46 8.02
CA ARG A 12 -4.89 -7.18 9.34
C ARG A 12 -4.45 -8.21 10.37
N GLU A 13 -4.42 -9.49 10.00
CA GLU A 13 -3.99 -10.57 10.88
C GLU A 13 -2.49 -10.47 11.21
N LEU A 14 -1.64 -10.15 10.23
CA LEU A 14 -0.19 -9.98 10.44
C LEU A 14 0.19 -8.68 11.15
N ALA A 15 -0.68 -7.67 11.16
CA ALA A 15 -0.45 -6.43 11.89
C ALA A 15 -0.39 -6.65 13.41
N THR A 16 -0.87 -7.78 13.93
CA THR A 16 -0.82 -8.11 15.37
C THR A 16 0.36 -9.04 15.66
N ARG A 17 1.42 -8.50 16.28
CA ARG A 17 2.60 -9.29 16.69
C ARG A 17 2.32 -10.08 17.99
N PRO A 18 2.93 -11.27 18.17
CA PRO A 18 2.86 -11.99 19.44
C PRO A 18 3.28 -11.09 20.62
N GLY A 19 2.40 -10.96 21.62
CA GLY A 19 2.62 -10.11 22.79
C GLY A 19 2.05 -8.69 22.70
N ARG A 20 1.44 -8.29 21.58
CA ARG A 20 0.68 -7.03 21.47
C ARG A 20 -0.82 -7.31 21.52
N LEU A 21 -1.56 -6.45 22.23
CA LEU A 21 -3.02 -6.56 22.36
C LEU A 21 -3.78 -5.95 21.18
N SER A 22 -3.15 -5.09 20.38
CA SER A 22 -3.78 -4.39 19.25
C SER A 22 -2.94 -4.49 17.97
N PRO A 23 -3.59 -4.44 16.77
CA PRO A 23 -2.90 -4.38 15.48
C PRO A 23 -2.05 -3.10 15.33
N ILE A 24 -0.92 -3.19 14.65
CA ILE A 24 -0.13 -2.03 14.26
C ILE A 24 -0.96 -1.22 13.26
N GLU A 25 -1.22 0.04 13.59
CA GLU A 25 -1.93 0.96 12.69
C GLU A 25 -1.10 1.21 11.44
N ASN A 26 -1.77 1.34 10.29
CA ASN A 26 -1.12 1.57 8.99
C ASN A 26 0.01 0.57 8.69
N PHE A 27 -0.14 -0.69 9.13
CA PHE A 27 0.92 -1.68 9.05
C PHE A 27 1.56 -1.77 7.67
N LEU A 28 0.77 -1.92 6.60
CA LEU A 28 1.30 -1.96 5.24
C LEU A 28 1.82 -0.60 4.75
N PRO A 29 1.06 0.52 4.82
CA PRO A 29 1.54 1.85 4.43
C PRO A 29 2.89 2.23 5.07
N LEU A 30 3.08 1.95 6.36
CA LEU A 30 4.31 2.27 7.09
C LEU A 30 5.57 1.64 6.47
N HIS A 31 5.46 0.49 5.80
CA HIS A 31 6.62 -0.09 5.13
C HIS A 31 7.08 0.77 3.96
N TYR A 32 6.14 1.32 3.18
CA TYR A 32 6.47 2.23 2.08
C TYR A 32 6.99 3.57 2.61
N ASP A 33 6.44 4.05 3.74
CA ASP A 33 6.92 5.25 4.40
C ASP A 33 8.39 5.11 4.85
N TYR A 34 8.77 4.01 5.50
CA TYR A 34 10.17 3.78 5.84
C TYR A 34 11.07 3.54 4.61
N LEU A 35 10.54 2.89 3.57
CA LEU A 35 11.30 2.61 2.35
C LEU A 35 11.60 3.88 1.55
N GLN A 36 10.68 4.85 1.47
CA GLN A 36 10.95 6.11 0.77
C GLN A 36 12.17 6.82 1.39
N PHE A 37 12.24 6.92 2.72
CA PHE A 37 13.37 7.54 3.40
C PHE A 37 14.67 6.74 3.25
N ALA A 38 14.58 5.41 3.24
CA ALA A 38 15.74 4.56 3.03
C ALA A 38 16.33 4.74 1.62
N TYR A 39 15.48 4.74 0.58
CA TYR A 39 15.91 4.96 -0.80
C TYR A 39 16.45 6.37 -1.02
N TYR A 40 15.78 7.38 -0.47
CA TYR A 40 16.26 8.76 -0.51
C TYR A 40 17.67 8.88 0.09
N ARG A 41 17.93 8.25 1.24
CA ARG A 41 19.23 8.29 1.92
C ARG A 41 20.37 7.66 1.13
N VAL A 42 20.07 6.75 0.20
CA VAL A 42 21.07 6.12 -0.67
C VAL A 42 21.11 6.72 -2.08
N GLY A 43 20.35 7.79 -2.33
CA GLY A 43 20.33 8.51 -3.61
C GLY A 43 19.46 7.86 -4.70
N GLU A 44 18.60 6.91 -4.34
CA GLU A 44 17.72 6.20 -5.27
C GLU A 44 16.37 6.92 -5.36
N TYR A 45 16.35 8.13 -5.93
CA TYR A 45 15.18 9.02 -5.89
C TYR A 45 13.95 8.48 -6.61
N VAL A 46 14.12 7.76 -7.73
CA VAL A 46 13.02 7.09 -8.43
C VAL A 46 12.31 6.10 -7.51
N LYS A 47 13.06 5.25 -6.79
CA LYS A 47 12.48 4.27 -5.86
C LYS A 47 11.88 4.92 -4.62
N ALA A 48 12.46 6.04 -4.17
CA ALA A 48 11.89 6.83 -3.09
C ALA A 48 10.50 7.38 -3.49
N LEU A 49 10.40 7.91 -4.72
CA LEU A 49 9.16 8.41 -5.30
C LEU A 49 8.11 7.30 -5.51
N GLU A 50 8.51 6.13 -6.04
CA GLU A 50 7.63 4.96 -6.15
C GLU A 50 7.03 4.55 -4.80
N CYS A 51 7.83 4.62 -3.72
CA CYS A 51 7.38 4.31 -2.36
C CYS A 51 6.49 5.40 -1.77
N ALA A 52 6.78 6.69 -2.02
CA ALA A 52 5.91 7.79 -1.59
C ALA A 52 4.54 7.73 -2.28
N LYS A 53 4.51 7.54 -3.61
CA LYS A 53 3.28 7.31 -4.38
C LYS A 53 2.53 6.07 -3.90
N ALA A 54 3.25 5.00 -3.54
CA ALA A 54 2.65 3.81 -2.95
C ALA A 54 1.98 4.08 -1.59
N TYR A 55 2.62 4.86 -0.71
CA TYR A 55 2.00 5.28 0.55
C TYR A 55 0.71 6.08 0.31
N LEU A 56 0.74 7.04 -0.63
CA LEU A 56 -0.39 7.90 -0.95
C LEU A 56 -1.60 7.15 -1.54
N MET A 57 -1.43 5.93 -2.07
CA MET A 57 -2.58 5.09 -2.44
C MET A 57 -3.49 4.75 -1.24
N PHE A 58 -2.96 4.76 -0.02
CA PHE A 58 -3.72 4.53 1.21
C PHE A 58 -4.14 5.84 1.91
N HIS A 59 -3.31 6.87 1.80
CA HIS A 59 -3.50 8.17 2.45
C HIS A 59 -3.34 9.30 1.42
N PRO A 60 -4.31 9.49 0.51
CA PRO A 60 -4.16 10.40 -0.63
C PRO A 60 -4.02 11.88 -0.23
N ASP A 61 -4.49 12.23 0.97
CA ASP A 61 -4.51 13.59 1.49
C ASP A 61 -3.40 13.85 2.53
N ASP A 62 -2.38 12.98 2.62
CA ASP A 62 -1.25 13.16 3.55
C ASP A 62 -0.30 14.24 3.03
N GLU A 63 -0.44 15.46 3.57
CA GLU A 63 0.32 16.65 3.16
C GLU A 63 1.84 16.44 3.28
N ASP A 64 2.31 15.77 4.35
CA ASP A 64 3.75 15.56 4.57
C ASP A 64 4.36 14.65 3.49
N VAL A 65 3.60 13.64 3.02
CA VAL A 65 4.07 12.74 1.96
C VAL A 65 3.88 13.33 0.56
N LEU A 66 2.88 14.19 0.35
CA LEU A 66 2.77 14.98 -0.88
C LEU A 66 3.96 15.92 -1.05
N ASP A 67 4.39 16.60 0.02
CA ASP A 67 5.61 17.42 0.00
C ASP A 67 6.87 16.57 -0.30
N ASN A 68 6.93 15.33 0.19
CA ASN A 68 8.03 14.41 -0.15
C ASN A 68 8.02 14.02 -1.64
N VAL A 69 6.85 13.83 -2.25
CA VAL A 69 6.72 13.56 -3.69
C VAL A 69 7.30 14.73 -4.48
N ASP A 70 6.83 15.95 -4.23
CA ASP A 70 7.32 17.16 -4.90
C ASP A 70 8.84 17.32 -4.72
N TYR A 71 9.33 17.01 -3.52
CA TYR A 71 10.75 17.07 -3.22
C TYR A 71 11.55 16.02 -4.01
N TYR A 72 11.13 14.76 -4.05
CA TYR A 72 11.85 13.72 -4.80
C TYR A 72 11.79 13.97 -6.31
N GLU A 73 10.67 14.45 -6.85
CA GLU A 73 10.54 14.83 -8.26
C GLU A 73 11.55 15.93 -8.63
N SER A 74 11.80 16.89 -7.74
CA SER A 74 12.80 17.95 -7.96
C SER A 74 14.26 17.46 -7.97
N LEU A 75 14.52 16.24 -7.49
CA LEU A 75 15.86 15.62 -7.44
C LEU A 75 16.13 14.65 -8.60
N LEU A 76 15.13 14.40 -9.45
CA LEU A 76 15.28 13.53 -10.60
C LEU A 76 16.19 14.17 -11.66
N ASP A 77 16.82 13.30 -12.46
CA ASP A 77 17.57 13.73 -13.63
C ASP A 77 16.62 14.26 -14.70
N ASP A 78 17.01 15.30 -15.43
CA ASP A 78 16.19 15.94 -16.48
C ASP A 78 15.73 14.95 -17.59
N SER A 79 16.39 13.79 -17.73
CA SER A 79 16.01 12.74 -18.67
C SER A 79 14.84 11.86 -18.20
N VAL A 80 14.46 11.93 -16.92
CA VAL A 80 13.41 11.12 -16.32
C VAL A 80 12.14 11.96 -16.22
N ASP A 81 11.06 11.47 -16.83
CA ASP A 81 9.74 12.09 -16.70
C ASP A 81 9.09 11.66 -15.37
N PRO A 82 8.83 12.58 -14.42
CA PRO A 82 8.23 12.25 -13.13
C PRO A 82 6.83 11.64 -13.26
N GLU A 83 6.05 12.04 -14.28
CA GLU A 83 4.71 11.51 -14.54
C GLU A 83 4.74 10.04 -14.97
N SER A 84 5.87 9.56 -15.51
CA SER A 84 6.05 8.16 -15.89
C SER A 84 6.33 7.23 -14.70
N ILE A 85 6.62 7.79 -13.51
CA ILE A 85 6.91 7.03 -12.30
C ILE A 85 5.61 6.80 -11.54
N GLU A 86 5.18 5.54 -11.50
CA GLU A 86 3.98 5.11 -10.80
C GLU A 86 4.27 4.69 -9.34
N ALA A 87 3.21 4.42 -8.58
CA ALA A 87 3.35 3.71 -7.32
C ALA A 87 4.05 2.35 -7.54
N ARG A 88 4.78 1.90 -6.52
CA ARG A 88 5.53 0.65 -6.60
C ARG A 88 4.67 -0.54 -7.06
N GLU A 89 5.18 -1.31 -8.00
CA GLU A 89 4.45 -2.39 -8.69
C GLU A 89 3.86 -3.45 -7.74
N ASP A 90 4.58 -3.80 -6.67
CA ASP A 90 4.13 -4.78 -5.67
C ASP A 90 2.87 -4.31 -4.94
N LEU A 91 2.76 -3.01 -4.65
CA LEU A 91 1.54 -2.43 -4.09
C LEU A 91 0.40 -2.47 -5.10
N ILE A 92 0.64 -2.06 -6.35
CA ILE A 92 -0.40 -2.07 -7.39
C ILE A 92 -0.95 -3.50 -7.54
N ALA A 93 -0.07 -4.49 -7.60
CA ALA A 93 -0.46 -5.90 -7.66
C ALA A 93 -1.23 -6.34 -6.41
N PHE A 94 -0.82 -5.88 -5.22
CA PHE A 94 -1.53 -6.14 -3.96
C PHE A 94 -2.95 -5.57 -3.99
N VAL A 95 -3.13 -4.29 -4.33
CA VAL A 95 -4.44 -3.61 -4.36
C VAL A 95 -5.36 -4.27 -5.37
N ASN A 96 -4.84 -4.56 -6.57
CA ASN A 96 -5.61 -5.27 -7.60
C ASN A 96 -6.10 -6.63 -7.11
N ARG A 97 -5.20 -7.43 -6.49
CA ARG A 97 -5.57 -8.73 -5.92
C ARG A 97 -6.60 -8.57 -4.80
N HIS A 98 -6.37 -7.68 -3.86
CA HIS A 98 -7.25 -7.43 -2.70
C HIS A 98 -8.66 -7.04 -3.15
N ASN A 99 -8.79 -6.17 -4.15
CA ASN A 99 -10.09 -5.79 -4.70
C ASN A 99 -10.81 -6.99 -5.35
N HIS A 100 -10.09 -7.84 -6.09
CA HIS A 100 -10.69 -9.05 -6.67
C HIS A 100 -11.12 -10.06 -5.59
N GLU A 101 -10.31 -10.23 -4.55
CA GLU A 101 -10.64 -11.09 -3.40
C GLU A 101 -11.90 -10.58 -2.69
N SER A 102 -12.01 -9.26 -2.45
CA SER A 102 -13.20 -8.62 -1.86
C SER A 102 -14.48 -8.92 -2.66
N GLU A 103 -14.44 -8.72 -3.98
CA GLU A 103 -15.59 -8.94 -4.86
C GLU A 103 -16.02 -10.42 -4.91
N LEU A 104 -15.05 -11.33 -4.94
CA LEU A 104 -15.32 -12.78 -4.88
C LEU A 104 -15.94 -13.18 -3.53
N ILE A 105 -15.45 -12.63 -2.42
CA ILE A 105 -15.99 -12.90 -1.09
C ILE A 105 -17.43 -12.38 -0.97
N LYS A 106 -17.69 -11.13 -1.38
CA LYS A 106 -19.04 -10.53 -1.36
C LYS A 106 -20.02 -11.36 -2.20
N SER A 107 -19.65 -11.70 -3.43
CA SER A 107 -20.48 -12.52 -4.32
C SER A 107 -20.80 -13.89 -3.72
N ALA A 108 -19.80 -14.54 -3.10
CA ALA A 108 -19.98 -15.83 -2.47
C ALA A 108 -20.82 -15.76 -1.18
N ALA A 109 -20.69 -14.69 -0.40
CA ALA A 109 -21.49 -14.44 0.79
C ALA A 109 -22.97 -14.23 0.45
N GLU A 110 -23.24 -13.38 -0.54
CA GLU A 110 -24.59 -13.13 -1.05
C GLU A 110 -25.25 -14.44 -1.54
N GLY A 111 -24.51 -15.25 -2.29
CA GLY A 111 -24.98 -16.56 -2.77
C GLY A 111 -25.29 -17.57 -1.64
N LEU A 112 -24.69 -17.39 -0.46
CA LEU A 112 -24.94 -18.19 0.74
C LEU A 112 -25.97 -17.55 1.69
N GLY A 113 -26.54 -16.41 1.32
CA GLY A 113 -27.60 -15.75 2.07
C GLY A 113 -27.14 -14.92 3.27
N PHE A 114 -25.88 -14.45 3.29
CA PHE A 114 -25.40 -13.51 4.29
C PHE A 114 -24.60 -12.36 3.67
N LEU A 115 -24.43 -11.27 4.42
CA LEU A 115 -23.65 -10.11 3.99
C LEU A 115 -22.23 -10.21 4.54
N TYR A 116 -21.24 -9.96 3.69
CA TYR A 116 -19.85 -9.78 4.10
C TYR A 116 -19.56 -8.27 4.23
N SER A 117 -19.04 -7.86 5.37
CA SER A 117 -18.53 -6.50 5.61
C SER A 117 -17.09 -6.60 6.10
N GLU A 118 -16.22 -5.83 5.47
CA GLU A 118 -14.83 -5.59 5.92
C GLU A 118 -14.78 -4.70 7.16
#